data_AF-A0A537ZQI5-F1
#
_entry.id   AF-A0A537ZQI5-F1
#
_cell.length_a   1.000
_cell.length_b   1.000
_cell.length_c   1.000
_cell.angle_alpha   90.00
_cell.angle_beta   90.00
_cell.angle_gamma   90.00
#
_symmetry.space_group_name_H-M   'P 1'
#
loop_
_entity.id
_entity.type
_entity.pdbx_description
1 polymer ?
#
loop_
_entity_poly.entity_id
_entity_poly.type
_entity_poly.pdbx_seq_one_letter_code
_entity_poly.pdbx_strand_id
1 'polypeptide(L)'
;MADAARLLKRAATAKRSSKRVALKEDFDSGAPGDWLELVRDVAALANSGGGVVVVRSAIPLEEELLHEQLARYVEPDFEGFELYDVTRGGRGETAVVVDSVLGAPLVFSAQGRYRDRDGREHVVFAEGGLYFRHGVRSEPPTGDDVRDFIRRQLDATRQQWLANIRQVMHAPDRAEVAIVQTAERDEEGRPTLIRLTTDPHAPLYGQVDPDHSHPYRQKEVIAEVNRRLDGRSVNAFDILSVRRIYALSEETRPEFVHVPKFGSPQYSDAFVDWLVDQDTRDVQFFENAKAGYLATRRRR
;
A
#
# COMPACT_ATOMS: atom_id res chain seq x y z
N MET A 1 1.54 -3.85 1.86
CA MET A 1 0.71 -3.82 0.65
C MET A 1 1.42 -4.54 -0.47
N ALA A 2 0.82 -5.59 -1.00
CA ALA A 2 1.27 -6.17 -2.25
C ALA A 2 1.25 -5.07 -3.33
N ASP A 3 2.20 -5.13 -4.27
CA ASP A 3 2.18 -4.27 -5.46
C ASP A 3 0.96 -4.67 -6.32
N ALA A 4 -0.19 -4.06 -6.02
CA ALA A 4 -1.48 -4.35 -6.63
C ALA A 4 -1.38 -4.21 -8.15
N ALA A 5 -0.69 -3.18 -8.65
CA ALA A 5 -0.45 -2.98 -10.07
C ALA A 5 0.27 -4.18 -10.73
N ARG A 6 1.28 -4.73 -10.05
CA ARG A 6 1.98 -5.93 -10.55
C ARG A 6 1.09 -7.18 -10.51
N LEU A 7 0.26 -7.34 -9.49
CA LEU A 7 -0.67 -8.47 -9.38
C LEU A 7 -1.79 -8.37 -10.43
N LEU A 8 -2.35 -7.19 -10.67
CA LEU A 8 -3.35 -6.93 -11.70
C LEU A 8 -2.79 -7.20 -13.11
N LYS A 9 -1.54 -6.78 -13.37
CA LYS A 9 -0.85 -7.11 -14.63
C LYS A 9 -0.69 -8.63 -14.81
N ARG A 10 -0.38 -9.36 -13.74
CA ARG A 10 -0.30 -10.83 -13.76
C ARG A 10 -1.67 -11.45 -13.97
N ALA A 11 -2.71 -10.97 -13.30
CA ALA A 11 -4.09 -11.41 -13.49
C ALA A 11 -4.52 -11.25 -14.96
N ALA A 12 -4.34 -10.07 -15.55
CA ALA A 12 -4.73 -9.76 -16.93
C ALA A 12 -4.02 -10.62 -17.99
N THR A 13 -2.84 -11.18 -17.68
CA THR A 13 -2.04 -11.97 -18.63
C THR A 13 -2.01 -13.46 -18.31
N ALA A 14 -2.59 -13.89 -17.18
CA ALA A 14 -2.54 -15.27 -16.74
C ALA A 14 -3.39 -16.18 -17.65
N LYS A 15 -2.75 -17.24 -18.16
CA LYS A 15 -3.41 -18.30 -18.93
C LYS A 15 -3.75 -19.54 -18.08
N ARG A 16 -3.16 -19.65 -16.90
CA ARG A 16 -3.35 -20.75 -15.96
C ARG A 16 -3.11 -20.29 -14.53
N SER A 17 -3.69 -21.01 -13.58
CA SER A 17 -3.38 -20.87 -12.16
C SER A 17 -1.88 -21.09 -11.90
N SER A 18 -1.37 -20.44 -10.86
CA SER A 18 0.03 -20.46 -10.42
C SER A 18 0.15 -20.13 -8.94
N LYS A 19 1.39 -20.08 -8.42
CA LYS A 19 1.67 -19.84 -7.00
C LYS A 19 1.14 -18.48 -6.50
N ARG A 20 0.90 -17.52 -7.40
CA ARG A 20 0.44 -16.17 -7.05
C ARG A 20 -0.86 -15.77 -7.76
N VAL A 21 -1.43 -16.66 -8.56
CA VAL A 21 -2.65 -16.42 -9.33
C VAL A 21 -3.55 -17.65 -9.22
N ALA A 22 -4.74 -17.49 -8.67
CA ALA A 22 -5.79 -18.50 -8.74
C ALA A 22 -6.83 -18.04 -9.77
N LEU A 23 -7.20 -18.92 -10.71
CA LEU A 23 -8.25 -18.64 -11.68
C LEU A 23 -9.50 -19.45 -11.32
N LYS A 24 -10.64 -18.77 -11.17
CA LYS A 24 -11.97 -19.35 -10.99
C LYS A 24 -12.82 -18.94 -12.21
N GLU A 25 -12.79 -19.77 -13.25
CA GLU A 25 -13.31 -19.42 -14.57
C GLU A 25 -14.83 -19.57 -14.74
N ASP A 26 -15.47 -20.34 -13.86
CA ASP A 26 -16.89 -20.68 -13.89
C ASP A 26 -17.51 -20.51 -12.50
N PHE A 27 -17.27 -19.36 -11.85
CA PHE A 27 -17.79 -19.09 -10.51
C PHE A 27 -19.28 -18.78 -10.57
N ASP A 28 -20.07 -19.55 -9.82
CA ASP A 28 -21.50 -19.35 -9.62
C ASP A 28 -21.75 -18.84 -8.21
N SER A 29 -22.15 -17.57 -8.08
CA SER A 29 -22.46 -16.95 -6.79
C SER A 29 -23.65 -17.61 -6.06
N GLY A 30 -24.48 -18.37 -6.78
CA GLY A 30 -25.57 -19.17 -6.21
C GLY A 30 -25.13 -20.54 -5.70
N ALA A 31 -23.90 -20.99 -6.03
CA ALA A 31 -23.36 -22.28 -5.61
C ALA A 31 -22.54 -22.13 -4.31
N PRO A 32 -22.97 -22.72 -3.16
CA PRO A 32 -22.23 -22.61 -1.92
C PRO A 32 -20.80 -23.17 -2.00
N GLY A 33 -20.58 -24.20 -2.83
CA GLY A 33 -19.26 -24.81 -3.02
C GLY A 33 -18.23 -23.83 -3.59
N ASP A 34 -18.65 -22.95 -4.51
CA ASP A 34 -17.76 -22.00 -5.17
C ASP A 34 -17.28 -20.91 -4.19
N TRP A 35 -18.16 -20.46 -3.29
CA TRP A 35 -17.81 -19.57 -2.20
C TRP A 35 -16.80 -20.20 -1.24
N LEU A 36 -17.03 -21.45 -0.82
CA LEU A 36 -16.08 -22.16 0.05
C LEU A 36 -14.71 -22.33 -0.63
N GLU A 37 -14.71 -22.64 -1.92
CA GLU A 37 -13.51 -22.75 -2.75
C GLU A 37 -12.76 -21.42 -2.90
N LEU A 38 -13.49 -20.31 -3.00
CA LEU A 38 -12.93 -18.95 -3.04
C LEU A 38 -12.32 -18.57 -1.69
N VAL A 39 -13.03 -18.78 -0.58
CA VAL A 39 -12.54 -18.54 0.79
C VAL A 39 -11.24 -19.32 1.04
N ARG A 40 -11.19 -20.60 0.64
CA ARG A 40 -9.97 -21.43 0.73
C ARG A 40 -8.80 -20.83 -0.05
N ASP A 41 -9.03 -20.39 -1.28
CA ASP A 41 -7.99 -19.82 -2.12
C ASP A 41 -7.48 -18.47 -1.60
N VAL A 42 -8.36 -17.62 -1.06
CA VAL A 42 -7.96 -16.36 -0.42
C VAL A 42 -7.11 -16.64 0.83
N ALA A 43 -7.58 -17.51 1.72
CA ALA A 43 -6.83 -17.86 2.94
C ALA A 43 -5.46 -18.45 2.60
N ALA A 44 -5.40 -19.36 1.62
CA ALA A 44 -4.16 -19.98 1.18
C ALA A 44 -3.17 -18.98 0.56
N LEU A 45 -3.66 -18.02 -0.22
CA LEU A 45 -2.82 -16.96 -0.77
C LEU A 45 -2.28 -16.04 0.33
N ALA A 46 -3.13 -15.62 1.26
CA ALA A 46 -2.72 -14.78 2.39
C ALA A 46 -1.62 -15.46 3.21
N ASN A 47 -1.81 -16.73 3.56
CA ASN A 47 -0.83 -17.56 4.24
C ASN A 47 0.48 -17.71 3.43
N SER A 48 0.41 -17.80 2.10
CA SER A 48 1.59 -17.93 1.21
C SER A 48 2.22 -16.61 0.77
N GLY A 49 1.77 -15.47 1.32
CA GLY A 49 2.43 -14.18 1.14
C GLY A 49 1.75 -13.27 0.15
N GLY A 50 0.45 -13.47 -0.05
CA GLY A 50 -0.40 -12.72 -0.94
C GLY A 50 -0.40 -13.21 -2.38
N GLY A 51 -1.33 -12.71 -3.17
CA GLY A 51 -1.49 -13.02 -4.59
C GLY A 51 -2.78 -12.43 -5.12
N VAL A 52 -3.31 -13.03 -6.18
CA VAL A 52 -4.59 -12.59 -6.76
C VAL A 52 -5.45 -13.80 -7.11
N VAL A 53 -6.73 -13.73 -6.76
CA VAL A 53 -7.75 -14.64 -7.29
C VAL A 53 -8.48 -13.88 -8.40
N VAL A 54 -8.58 -14.47 -9.59
CA VAL A 54 -9.35 -13.91 -10.70
C VAL A 54 -10.62 -14.72 -10.84
N VAL A 55 -11.75 -14.07 -10.60
CA VAL A 55 -13.08 -14.64 -10.57
C VAL A 55 -13.83 -14.20 -11.82
N ARG A 56 -14.25 -15.17 -12.61
CA ARG A 56 -15.21 -14.95 -13.69
C ARG A 56 -16.57 -15.44 -13.22
N SER A 57 -17.49 -14.50 -13.07
CA SER A 57 -18.86 -14.72 -12.63
C SER A 57 -19.82 -13.97 -13.54
N ALA A 58 -21.05 -14.46 -13.67
CA ALA A 58 -22.12 -13.75 -14.37
C ALA A 58 -22.55 -12.47 -13.62
N ILE A 59 -22.42 -12.49 -12.30
CA ILE A 59 -22.72 -11.36 -11.40
C ILE A 59 -21.39 -10.90 -10.79
N PRO A 60 -21.06 -9.59 -10.81
CA PRO A 60 -19.87 -9.06 -10.17
C PRO A 60 -19.78 -9.50 -8.71
N LEU A 61 -18.57 -9.81 -8.26
CA LEU A 61 -18.33 -10.14 -6.86
C LEU A 61 -18.42 -8.86 -6.01
N GLU A 62 -19.15 -8.92 -4.90
CA GLU A 62 -19.21 -7.84 -3.91
C GLU A 62 -18.18 -8.08 -2.80
N GLU A 63 -17.49 -7.02 -2.39
CA GLU A 63 -16.39 -7.08 -1.42
C GLU A 63 -16.92 -7.45 -0.02
N GLU A 64 -18.03 -6.83 0.37
CA GLU A 64 -18.70 -7.04 1.66
C GLU A 64 -19.13 -8.50 1.84
N LEU A 65 -19.68 -9.12 0.78
CA LEU A 65 -20.04 -10.54 0.82
C LEU A 65 -18.82 -11.43 1.03
N LEU A 66 -17.67 -11.10 0.39
CA LEU A 66 -16.45 -11.88 0.60
C LEU A 66 -15.90 -11.73 2.02
N HIS A 67 -15.97 -10.53 2.62
CA HIS A 67 -15.65 -10.32 4.03
C HIS A 67 -16.55 -11.17 4.94
N GLU A 68 -17.87 -11.16 4.71
CA GLU A 68 -18.82 -11.97 5.48
C GLU A 68 -18.53 -13.48 5.37
N GLN A 69 -18.17 -13.96 4.18
CA GLN A 69 -17.81 -15.36 3.99
C GLN A 69 -16.48 -15.70 4.69
N LEU A 70 -15.47 -14.83 4.64
CA LEU A 70 -14.20 -15.06 5.35
C LEU A 70 -14.41 -15.08 6.86
N ALA A 71 -15.09 -14.08 7.42
CA ALA A 71 -15.37 -13.97 8.86
C ALA A 71 -16.17 -15.16 9.41
N ARG A 72 -16.97 -15.83 8.56
CA ARG A 72 -17.72 -17.03 8.96
C ARG A 72 -16.83 -18.24 9.20
N TYR A 73 -15.71 -18.35 8.50
CA TYR A 73 -14.93 -19.59 8.44
C TYR A 73 -13.48 -19.46 8.86
N VAL A 74 -12.92 -18.25 8.94
CA VAL A 74 -11.48 -18.02 9.05
C VAL A 74 -11.17 -17.14 10.26
N GLU A 75 -10.16 -17.55 11.03
CA GLU A 75 -9.59 -16.78 12.14
C GLU A 75 -8.06 -16.64 11.99
N PRO A 76 -7.46 -15.51 12.43
CA PRO A 76 -8.14 -14.28 12.85
C PRO A 76 -8.86 -13.58 11.70
N ASP A 77 -9.70 -12.59 12.02
CA ASP A 77 -10.38 -11.76 11.01
C ASP A 77 -9.37 -11.20 10.01
N PHE A 78 -9.72 -11.28 8.73
CA PHE A 78 -8.84 -10.94 7.63
C PHE A 78 -9.48 -9.92 6.70
N GLU A 79 -8.91 -8.73 6.68
CA GLU A 79 -9.32 -7.61 5.83
C GLU A 79 -8.29 -7.28 4.75
N GLY A 80 -7.22 -8.06 4.64
CA GLY A 80 -6.10 -7.81 3.73
C GLY A 80 -6.42 -8.18 2.28
N PHE A 81 -7.53 -7.73 1.72
CA PHE A 81 -7.81 -7.89 0.30
C PHE A 81 -8.63 -6.73 -0.25
N GLU A 82 -8.57 -6.54 -1.57
CA GLU A 82 -9.32 -5.52 -2.29
C GLU A 82 -9.78 -6.07 -3.64
N LEU A 83 -10.95 -5.63 -4.12
CA LEU A 83 -11.49 -6.03 -5.42
C LEU A 83 -11.17 -5.01 -6.51
N TYR A 84 -10.87 -5.53 -7.70
CA TYR A 84 -10.55 -4.72 -8.87
C TYR A 84 -11.18 -5.31 -10.14
N ASP A 85 -11.64 -4.45 -11.03
CA ASP A 85 -12.00 -4.88 -12.38
C ASP A 85 -10.74 -5.17 -13.20
N VAL A 86 -10.72 -6.32 -13.87
CA VAL A 86 -9.64 -6.68 -14.78
C VAL A 86 -10.18 -7.23 -16.09
N THR A 87 -9.60 -6.80 -17.21
CA THR A 87 -9.88 -7.41 -18.51
C THR A 87 -8.87 -8.50 -18.79
N ARG A 88 -9.32 -9.74 -18.91
CA ARG A 88 -8.49 -10.90 -19.25
C ARG A 88 -9.05 -11.60 -20.49
N GLY A 89 -8.21 -11.78 -21.51
CA GLY A 89 -8.65 -12.41 -22.77
C GLY A 89 -9.80 -11.69 -23.48
N GLY A 90 -9.94 -10.38 -23.28
CA GLY A 90 -11.02 -9.56 -23.85
C GLY A 90 -12.36 -9.64 -23.10
N ARG A 91 -12.41 -10.31 -21.95
CA ARG A 91 -13.59 -10.39 -21.07
C ARG A 91 -13.30 -9.68 -19.75
N GLY A 92 -14.32 -9.02 -19.19
CA GLY A 92 -14.26 -8.46 -17.83
C GLY A 92 -14.36 -9.57 -16.79
N GLU A 93 -13.47 -9.54 -15.81
CA GLU A 93 -13.40 -10.45 -14.66
C GLU A 93 -13.09 -9.62 -13.40
N THR A 94 -13.36 -10.16 -12.22
CA THR A 94 -13.03 -9.50 -10.94
C THR A 94 -11.73 -10.09 -10.39
N ALA A 95 -10.77 -9.24 -10.07
CA ALA A 95 -9.53 -9.61 -9.39
C ALA A 95 -9.62 -9.28 -7.91
N VAL A 96 -9.57 -10.30 -7.06
CA VAL A 96 -9.39 -10.19 -5.62
C VAL A 96 -7.89 -10.16 -5.34
N VAL A 97 -7.33 -8.99 -5.07
CA VAL A 97 -5.92 -8.82 -4.71
C VAL A 97 -5.80 -9.09 -3.22
N VAL A 98 -5.03 -10.11 -2.87
CA VAL A 98 -4.88 -10.62 -1.50
C VAL A 98 -3.50 -10.27 -0.96
N ASP A 99 -3.45 -9.58 0.16
CA ASP A 99 -2.23 -9.28 0.91
C ASP A 99 -1.77 -10.48 1.74
N SER A 100 -0.50 -10.44 2.17
CA SER A 100 0.02 -11.42 3.11
C SER A 100 -0.52 -11.17 4.51
N VAL A 101 -1.02 -12.21 5.19
CA VAL A 101 -1.37 -12.09 6.61
C VAL A 101 -0.12 -11.87 7.47
N LEU A 102 -0.26 -11.03 8.51
CA LEU A 102 0.79 -10.72 9.48
C LEU A 102 0.46 -11.35 10.84
N GLY A 103 1.49 -11.72 11.59
CA GLY A 103 1.34 -12.35 12.90
C GLY A 103 1.04 -13.85 12.80
N ALA A 104 -0.24 -14.22 12.83
CA ALA A 104 -0.69 -15.62 12.82
C ALA A 104 -1.22 -16.04 11.43
N PRO A 105 -1.04 -17.30 11.02
CA PRO A 105 -1.66 -17.79 9.80
C PRO A 105 -3.18 -17.86 9.96
N LEU A 106 -3.89 -17.71 8.86
CA LEU A 106 -5.33 -17.89 8.77
C LEU A 106 -5.69 -19.38 8.91
N VAL A 107 -6.46 -19.69 9.94
CA VAL A 107 -6.95 -21.03 10.30
C VAL A 107 -8.46 -21.08 10.09
N PHE A 108 -8.96 -22.23 9.63
CA PHE A 108 -10.39 -22.42 9.48
C PHE A 108 -11.07 -22.77 10.81
N SER A 109 -11.91 -21.88 11.34
CA SER A 109 -12.63 -22.07 12.61
C SER A 109 -13.90 -22.92 12.49
N ALA A 110 -14.35 -23.20 11.27
CA ALA A 110 -15.48 -24.06 10.99
C ALA A 110 -15.26 -24.91 9.72
N GLN A 111 -15.96 -26.05 9.63
CA GLN A 111 -15.89 -26.93 8.46
C GLN A 111 -16.68 -26.36 7.28
N GLY A 112 -16.00 -26.23 6.13
CA GLY A 112 -16.60 -25.83 4.87
C GLY A 112 -17.14 -27.04 4.11
N ARG A 113 -18.44 -27.29 4.20
CA ARG A 113 -19.12 -28.39 3.50
C ARG A 113 -20.31 -27.90 2.69
N TYR A 114 -20.56 -28.54 1.55
CA TYR A 114 -21.74 -28.30 0.74
C TYR A 114 -22.27 -29.62 0.17
N ARG A 115 -23.53 -29.61 -0.26
CA ARG A 115 -24.16 -30.74 -0.95
C ARG A 115 -24.30 -30.41 -2.43
N ASP A 116 -23.86 -31.32 -3.30
CA ASP A 116 -24.01 -31.14 -4.75
C ASP A 116 -25.45 -31.43 -5.22
N ARG A 117 -25.70 -31.25 -6.52
CA ARG A 117 -27.02 -31.50 -7.14
C ARG A 117 -27.46 -32.96 -7.03
N ASP A 118 -26.53 -33.89 -6.87
CA ASP A 118 -26.79 -35.33 -6.71
C ASP A 118 -27.00 -35.72 -5.24
N GLY A 119 -26.97 -34.75 -4.32
CA GLY A 119 -27.16 -34.97 -2.90
C GLY A 119 -25.90 -35.44 -2.16
N ARG A 120 -24.73 -35.49 -2.82
CA ARG A 120 -23.47 -35.91 -2.20
C ARG A 120 -22.86 -34.77 -1.41
N GLU A 121 -22.37 -35.07 -0.22
CA GLU A 121 -21.67 -34.11 0.62
C GLU A 121 -20.20 -34.01 0.22
N HIS A 122 -19.72 -32.77 0.07
CA HIS A 122 -18.35 -32.42 -0.24
C HIS A 122 -17.79 -31.56 0.88
N VAL A 123 -16.53 -31.81 1.25
CA VAL A 123 -15.80 -31.03 2.25
C VAL A 123 -14.66 -30.32 1.54
N VAL A 124 -14.69 -28.98 1.54
CA VAL A 124 -13.68 -28.13 0.89
C VAL A 124 -12.50 -27.88 1.83
N PHE A 125 -12.80 -27.67 3.11
CA PHE A 125 -11.82 -27.52 4.18
C PHE A 125 -12.37 -28.03 5.51
N ALA A 126 -11.47 -28.46 6.39
CA ALA A 126 -11.79 -28.95 7.73
C ALA A 126 -11.62 -27.83 8.78
N GLU A 127 -12.36 -27.94 9.88
CA GLU A 127 -12.14 -27.14 11.09
C GLU A 127 -10.74 -27.40 11.66
N GLY A 128 -10.07 -26.34 12.13
CA GLY A 128 -8.66 -26.33 12.49
C GLY A 128 -7.71 -26.42 11.30
N GLY A 129 -8.23 -26.46 10.07
CA GLY A 129 -7.43 -26.59 8.86
C GLY A 129 -6.60 -25.35 8.56
N LEU A 130 -5.37 -25.57 8.12
CA LEU A 130 -4.49 -24.55 7.53
C LEU A 130 -4.34 -24.88 6.05
N TYR A 131 -4.32 -23.86 5.20
CA TYR A 131 -4.10 -24.03 3.77
C TYR A 131 -3.07 -23.04 3.27
N PHE A 132 -2.22 -23.51 2.37
CA PHE A 132 -1.16 -22.75 1.72
C PHE A 132 -1.19 -23.01 0.21
N ARG A 133 -0.72 -22.01 -0.54
CA ARG A 133 -0.67 -22.06 -1.99
C ARG A 133 0.57 -22.83 -2.47
N HIS A 134 0.36 -24.03 -3.02
CA HIS A 134 1.37 -24.86 -3.66
C HIS A 134 1.17 -24.89 -5.17
N GLY A 135 1.97 -24.08 -5.88
CA GLY A 135 1.83 -23.97 -7.33
C GLY A 135 0.40 -23.58 -7.69
N VAL A 136 -0.36 -24.48 -8.30
CA VAL A 136 -1.73 -24.19 -8.78
C VAL A 136 -2.84 -24.52 -7.79
N ARG A 137 -2.52 -25.10 -6.62
CA ARG A 137 -3.50 -25.62 -5.66
C ARG A 137 -3.34 -24.99 -4.28
N SER A 138 -4.43 -25.02 -3.52
CA SER A 138 -4.50 -24.61 -2.12
C SER A 138 -4.65 -25.87 -1.28
N GLU A 139 -3.59 -26.22 -0.56
CA GLU A 139 -3.42 -27.53 0.07
C GLU A 139 -2.98 -27.38 1.54
N PRO A 140 -3.13 -28.43 2.37
CA PRO A 140 -2.61 -28.43 3.73
C PRO A 140 -1.10 -28.13 3.77
N PRO A 141 -0.60 -27.43 4.82
CA PRO A 141 0.78 -27.01 4.90
C PRO A 141 1.76 -28.18 4.98
N THR A 142 2.94 -27.97 4.41
CA THR A 142 4.14 -28.73 4.76
C THR A 142 4.93 -28.00 5.86
N GLY A 143 5.94 -28.67 6.42
CA GLY A 143 6.85 -28.02 7.38
C GLY A 143 7.61 -26.84 6.78
N ASP A 144 7.84 -26.83 5.46
CA ASP A 144 8.51 -25.73 4.78
C ASP A 144 7.58 -24.51 4.64
N ASP A 145 6.28 -24.70 4.47
CA ASP A 145 5.32 -23.60 4.41
C ASP A 145 5.22 -22.87 5.75
N VAL A 146 5.15 -23.62 6.85
CA VAL A 146 5.16 -23.04 8.20
C VAL A 146 6.46 -22.31 8.47
N ARG A 147 7.60 -22.89 8.07
CA ARG A 147 8.92 -22.25 8.20
C ARG A 147 8.98 -20.94 7.41
N ASP A 148 8.54 -20.97 6.15
CA ASP A 148 8.56 -19.80 5.26
C ASP A 148 7.57 -18.73 5.72
N PHE A 149 6.45 -19.12 6.33
CA PHE A 149 5.55 -18.19 7.01
C PHE A 149 6.25 -17.47 8.16
N ILE A 150 6.81 -18.23 9.11
CA ILE A 150 7.49 -17.66 10.29
C ILE A 150 8.66 -16.77 9.87
N ARG A 151 9.47 -17.19 8.89
CA ARG A 151 10.58 -16.39 8.36
C ARG A 151 10.10 -15.04 7.81
N ARG A 152 9.01 -15.03 7.04
CA ARG A 152 8.44 -13.78 6.53
C ARG A 152 7.98 -12.85 7.65
N GLN A 153 7.40 -13.39 8.72
CA GLN A 153 7.02 -12.58 9.87
C GLN A 153 8.25 -11.98 10.57
N LEU A 154 9.28 -12.79 10.83
CA LEU A 154 10.52 -12.33 11.43
C LEU A 154 11.22 -11.26 10.58
N ASP A 155 11.24 -11.44 9.25
CA ASP A 155 11.84 -10.49 8.33
C ASP A 155 11.04 -9.17 8.30
N ALA A 156 9.71 -9.23 8.33
CA ALA A 156 8.87 -8.03 8.38
C ALA A 156 9.10 -7.25 9.68
N THR A 157 9.10 -7.94 10.83
CA THR A 157 9.40 -7.34 12.14
C THR A 157 10.82 -6.75 12.17
N ARG A 158 11.81 -7.46 11.61
CA ARG A 158 13.19 -6.98 11.52
C ARG A 158 13.30 -5.71 10.66
N GLN A 159 12.61 -5.66 9.53
CA GLN A 159 12.60 -4.48 8.66
C GLN A 159 11.97 -3.28 9.38
N GLN A 160 10.86 -3.49 10.07
CA GLN A 160 10.21 -2.45 10.89
C GLN A 160 11.16 -1.93 11.98
N TRP A 161 11.83 -2.83 12.71
CA TRP A 161 12.80 -2.44 13.73
C TRP A 161 13.99 -1.66 13.16
N LEU A 162 14.57 -2.12 12.04
CA LEU A 162 15.68 -1.41 11.40
C LEU A 162 15.27 -0.04 10.85
N ALA A 163 14.03 0.10 10.34
CA ALA A 163 13.51 1.39 9.92
C ALA A 163 13.40 2.36 11.11
N ASN A 164 12.82 1.91 12.22
CA ASN A 164 12.68 2.71 13.44
C ASN A 164 14.05 3.08 14.04
N ILE A 165 15.00 2.15 14.08
CA ILE A 165 16.37 2.41 14.57
C ILE A 165 17.09 3.40 13.66
N ARG A 166 16.98 3.26 12.33
CA ARG A 166 17.57 4.19 11.37
C ARG A 166 17.02 5.61 11.57
N GLN A 167 15.72 5.74 11.79
CA GLN A 167 15.08 7.03 12.08
C GLN A 167 15.66 7.68 13.34
N VAL A 168 15.92 6.89 14.38
CA VAL A 168 16.55 7.36 15.63
C VAL A 168 18.03 7.71 15.44
N MET A 169 18.79 6.91 14.68
CA MET A 169 20.23 7.10 14.49
C MET A 169 20.61 8.28 13.58
N HIS A 170 19.76 8.65 12.62
CA HIS A 170 19.96 9.86 11.80
C HIS A 170 19.40 11.13 12.47
N ALA A 171 18.90 11.02 13.69
CA ALA A 171 18.46 12.19 14.42
C ALA A 171 19.70 13.07 14.72
N PRO A 172 19.64 14.39 14.43
CA PRO A 172 20.79 15.28 14.64
C PRO A 172 21.25 15.30 16.10
N ASP A 173 22.51 15.65 16.34
CA ASP A 173 23.06 15.77 17.70
C ASP A 173 22.14 16.65 18.58
N ARG A 174 21.75 16.12 19.75
CA ARG A 174 20.75 16.68 20.70
C ARG A 174 19.27 16.45 20.34
N ALA A 175 18.94 15.59 19.39
CA ALA A 175 17.57 15.15 19.20
C ALA A 175 17.09 14.27 20.38
N GLU A 176 15.93 14.61 20.95
CA GLU A 176 15.25 13.78 21.94
C GLU A 176 14.26 12.84 21.23
N VAL A 177 14.34 11.54 21.55
CA VAL A 177 13.47 10.52 20.97
C VAL A 177 12.42 10.13 21.99
N ALA A 178 11.15 10.31 21.65
CA ALA A 178 10.01 9.90 22.47
C ALA A 178 9.18 8.84 21.73
N ILE A 179 8.80 7.77 22.43
CA ILE A 179 7.90 6.73 21.93
C ILE A 179 6.49 7.11 22.39
N VAL A 180 5.59 7.37 21.45
CA VAL A 180 4.23 7.80 21.74
C VAL A 180 3.25 6.74 21.24
N GLN A 181 2.30 6.34 22.10
CA GLN A 181 1.15 5.56 21.66
C GLN A 181 0.21 6.51 20.93
N THR A 182 -0.10 6.23 19.66
CA THR A 182 -1.06 7.01 18.87
C THR A 182 -2.43 6.94 19.54
N ALA A 183 -2.82 8.01 20.24
CA ALA A 183 -4.21 8.25 20.57
C ALA A 183 -4.91 8.77 19.30
N GLU A 184 -6.08 8.21 19.01
CA GLU A 184 -6.91 8.62 17.88
C GLU A 184 -7.21 10.12 17.94
N ARG A 185 -7.54 10.71 16.78
CA ARG A 185 -7.99 12.10 16.67
C ARG A 185 -9.27 12.29 17.51
N ASP A 186 -9.44 13.47 18.10
CA ASP A 186 -10.71 13.79 18.77
C ASP A 186 -11.87 13.84 17.75
N GLU A 187 -13.12 13.84 18.25
CA GLU A 187 -14.33 13.82 17.42
C GLU A 187 -14.42 15.04 16.48
N GLU A 188 -13.69 16.12 16.77
CA GLU A 188 -13.57 17.32 15.95
C GLU A 188 -12.41 17.29 14.93
N GLY A 189 -11.65 16.19 14.85
CA GLY A 189 -10.57 15.97 13.88
C GLY A 189 -9.30 16.76 14.16
N ARG A 190 -9.14 17.33 15.36
CA ARG A 190 -7.96 18.08 15.75
C ARG A 190 -6.80 17.12 16.05
N PRO A 191 -5.56 17.50 15.71
CA PRO A 191 -4.41 16.65 16.02
C PRO A 191 -4.28 16.53 17.54
N THR A 192 -4.28 15.30 18.03
CA THR A 192 -4.03 15.02 19.44
C THR A 192 -2.67 15.60 19.81
N LEU A 193 -2.68 16.65 20.64
CA LEU A 193 -1.48 17.31 21.13
C LEU A 193 -0.89 16.47 22.25
N ILE A 194 0.29 15.90 22.01
CA ILE A 194 0.94 14.98 22.93
C ILE A 194 2.11 15.71 23.59
N ARG A 195 2.14 15.66 24.92
CA ARG A 195 3.21 16.20 25.75
C ARG A 195 4.21 15.08 26.01
N LEU A 196 5.43 15.24 25.53
CA LEU A 196 6.47 14.19 25.56
C LEU A 196 7.14 14.03 26.95
N THR A 197 6.63 14.73 27.97
CA THR A 197 7.15 14.73 29.36
C THR A 197 6.03 15.04 30.36
N THR A 198 6.24 14.71 31.64
CA THR A 198 5.35 15.09 32.75
C THR A 198 5.47 16.57 33.14
N ASP A 199 6.43 17.31 32.57
CA ASP A 199 6.57 18.74 32.81
C ASP A 199 5.39 19.53 32.18
N PRO A 200 4.55 20.19 32.98
CA PRO A 200 3.40 20.97 32.50
C PRO A 200 3.80 22.19 31.65
N HIS A 201 5.08 22.57 31.60
CA HIS A 201 5.60 23.68 30.79
C HIS A 201 6.27 23.23 29.49
N ALA A 202 6.43 21.94 29.24
CA ALA A 202 7.05 21.45 28.02
C ALA A 202 6.22 21.73 26.76
N PRO A 203 6.87 21.83 25.57
CA PRO A 203 6.17 22.02 24.31
C PRO A 203 5.21 20.86 24.00
N LEU A 204 4.05 21.20 23.44
CA LEU A 204 3.08 20.25 22.92
C LEU A 204 3.44 19.90 21.48
N TYR A 205 3.54 18.60 21.16
CA TYR A 205 3.81 18.12 19.82
C TYR A 205 2.59 17.36 19.29
N GLY A 206 2.10 17.71 18.11
CA GLY A 206 0.97 17.04 17.44
C GLY A 206 1.32 16.65 16.01
N GLN A 207 0.48 15.81 15.40
CA GLN A 207 0.56 15.52 13.97
C GLN A 207 0.43 16.84 13.19
N VAL A 208 1.49 17.25 12.51
CA VAL A 208 1.53 18.54 11.81
C VAL A 208 0.53 18.51 10.67
N ASP A 209 -0.42 19.45 10.70
CA ASP A 209 -1.39 19.61 9.63
C ASP A 209 -0.65 19.89 8.30
N PRO A 210 -0.89 19.08 7.25
CA PRO A 210 -0.33 19.31 5.93
C PRO A 210 -0.62 20.70 5.36
N ASP A 211 -1.76 21.31 5.69
CA ASP A 211 -2.10 22.66 5.23
C ASP A 211 -1.23 23.74 5.90
N HIS A 212 -0.64 23.43 7.06
CA HIS A 212 0.32 24.30 7.75
C HIS A 212 1.78 23.98 7.41
N SER A 213 2.14 22.70 7.26
CA SER A 213 3.52 22.30 6.93
C SER A 213 3.87 22.47 5.44
N HIS A 214 2.88 22.30 4.57
CA HIS A 214 3.01 22.38 3.13
C HIS A 214 1.95 23.34 2.56
N PRO A 215 1.99 24.63 2.93
CA PRO A 215 0.90 25.56 2.62
C PRO A 215 0.78 25.84 1.12
N TYR A 216 1.83 25.58 0.33
CA TYR A 216 1.89 26.04 -1.05
C TYR A 216 1.43 24.99 -2.06
N ARG A 217 0.57 25.40 -2.98
CA ARG A 217 0.35 24.74 -4.28
C ARG A 217 1.44 25.16 -5.26
N GLN A 218 1.58 24.44 -6.37
CA GLN A 218 2.64 24.71 -7.36
C GLN A 218 2.62 26.16 -7.88
N LYS A 219 1.44 26.77 -8.04
CA LYS A 219 1.30 28.17 -8.46
C LYS A 219 1.90 29.14 -7.43
N GLU A 220 1.73 28.84 -6.14
CA GLU A 220 2.22 29.66 -5.04
C GLU A 220 3.72 29.51 -4.86
N VAL A 221 4.27 28.29 -5.00
CA VAL A 221 5.73 28.08 -5.07
C VAL A 221 6.36 28.92 -6.17
N ILE A 222 5.78 28.94 -7.38
CA ILE A 222 6.30 29.75 -8.48
C ILE A 222 6.29 31.24 -8.13
N ALA A 223 5.18 31.73 -7.56
CA ALA A 223 5.06 33.12 -7.16
C ALA A 223 6.10 33.49 -6.10
N GLU A 224 6.28 32.62 -5.10
CA GLU A 224 7.18 32.83 -3.98
C GLU A 224 8.65 32.75 -4.38
N VAL A 225 9.02 31.79 -5.22
CA VAL A 225 10.38 31.70 -5.79
C VAL A 225 10.67 32.92 -6.65
N ASN A 226 9.77 33.29 -7.57
CA ASN A 226 9.97 34.47 -8.44
C ASN A 226 10.06 35.78 -7.66
N ARG A 227 9.37 35.88 -6.52
CA ARG A 227 9.48 37.04 -5.62
C ARG A 227 10.87 37.17 -4.99
N ARG A 228 11.56 36.05 -4.79
CA ARG A 228 12.88 35.97 -4.13
C ARG A 228 14.05 35.89 -5.13
N LEU A 229 13.78 35.65 -6.41
CA LEU A 229 14.80 35.64 -7.46
C LEU A 229 14.99 37.05 -8.03
N ASP A 230 16.22 37.57 -7.97
CA ASP A 230 16.55 38.87 -8.56
C ASP A 230 16.65 38.78 -10.09
N GLY A 231 15.66 39.36 -10.78
CA GLY A 231 15.68 39.58 -12.24
C GLY A 231 15.45 38.34 -13.11
N ARG A 232 15.10 37.19 -12.51
CA ARG A 232 14.81 35.94 -13.22
C ARG A 232 13.46 35.39 -12.81
N SER A 233 12.76 34.78 -13.76
CA SER A 233 11.48 34.14 -13.52
C SER A 233 11.51 32.68 -13.95
N VAL A 234 11.01 31.83 -13.06
CA VAL A 234 10.76 30.42 -13.29
C VAL A 234 9.27 30.20 -13.53
N ASN A 235 8.95 29.15 -14.27
CA ASN A 235 7.59 28.71 -14.55
C ASN A 235 7.35 27.28 -14.04
N ALA A 236 6.14 26.77 -14.22
CA ALA A 236 5.76 25.44 -13.75
C ALA A 236 6.61 24.31 -14.35
N PHE A 237 7.09 24.47 -15.58
CA PHE A 237 7.95 23.49 -16.24
C PHE A 237 9.35 23.46 -15.64
N ASP A 238 9.88 24.60 -15.20
CA ASP A 238 11.19 24.66 -14.55
C ASP A 238 11.14 23.96 -13.18
N ILE A 239 10.11 24.25 -12.38
CA ILE A 239 9.86 23.56 -11.10
C ILE A 239 9.68 22.04 -11.31
N LEU A 240 8.91 21.64 -12.33
CA LEU A 240 8.75 20.23 -12.67
C LEU A 240 10.09 19.57 -13.05
N SER A 241 10.91 20.25 -13.85
CA SER A 241 12.20 19.72 -14.32
C SER A 241 13.15 19.48 -13.15
N VAL A 242 13.22 20.43 -12.22
CA VAL A 242 14.00 20.29 -10.97
C VAL A 242 13.49 19.09 -10.16
N ARG A 243 12.17 19.00 -9.92
CA ARG A 243 11.61 17.86 -9.18
C ARG A 243 11.93 16.51 -9.82
N ARG A 244 11.93 16.42 -11.14
CA ARG A 244 12.20 15.16 -11.86
C ARG A 244 13.68 14.79 -11.87
N ILE A 245 14.58 15.76 -12.04
CA ILE A 245 16.03 15.52 -12.08
C ILE A 245 16.59 15.20 -10.70
N TYR A 246 16.14 15.91 -9.67
CA TYR A 246 16.59 15.70 -8.29
C TYR A 246 15.68 14.73 -7.52
N ALA A 247 14.75 14.06 -8.20
CA ALA A 247 13.83 13.07 -7.64
C ALA A 247 13.09 13.56 -6.37
N LEU A 248 12.60 14.81 -6.36
CA LEU A 248 11.94 15.44 -5.22
C LEU A 248 10.46 15.03 -5.15
N SER A 249 10.17 14.02 -4.33
CA SER A 249 8.85 13.48 -4.02
C SER A 249 8.65 13.37 -2.51
N GLU A 250 7.43 13.07 -2.07
CA GLU A 250 7.13 12.81 -0.67
C GLU A 250 7.94 11.63 -0.11
N GLU A 251 8.22 10.60 -0.92
CA GLU A 251 9.01 9.45 -0.50
C GLU A 251 10.50 9.78 -0.27
N THR A 252 11.06 10.72 -1.03
CA THR A 252 12.49 11.05 -0.99
C THR A 252 12.81 12.27 -0.14
N ARG A 253 11.89 13.24 -0.12
CA ARG A 253 11.99 14.54 0.54
C ARG A 253 10.63 14.94 1.14
N PRO A 254 10.14 14.21 2.16
CA PRO A 254 8.85 14.49 2.81
C PRO A 254 8.78 15.87 3.46
N GLU A 255 9.93 16.50 3.76
CA GLU A 255 10.02 17.87 4.25
C GLU A 255 9.75 18.93 3.17
N PHE A 256 9.75 18.55 1.89
CA PHE A 256 9.54 19.45 0.75
C PHE A 256 8.19 19.28 0.08
N VAL A 257 7.68 18.05 0.02
CA VAL A 257 6.50 17.70 -0.76
C VAL A 257 5.59 16.79 0.04
N HIS A 258 4.32 17.16 0.13
CA HIS A 258 3.24 16.31 0.60
C HIS A 258 2.24 16.06 -0.54
N VAL A 259 1.79 14.82 -0.73
CA VAL A 259 0.76 14.49 -1.73
C VAL A 259 -0.49 13.95 -1.02
N PRO A 260 -1.53 14.78 -0.86
CA PRO A 260 -2.78 14.33 -0.24
C PRO A 260 -3.48 13.28 -1.11
N LYS A 261 -4.17 12.33 -0.47
CA LYS A 261 -4.85 11.19 -1.11
C LYS A 261 -5.76 11.58 -2.29
N PHE A 262 -6.39 12.76 -2.22
CA PHE A 262 -7.35 13.24 -3.23
C PHE A 262 -7.01 14.65 -3.77
N GLY A 263 -5.73 15.05 -3.76
CA GLY A 263 -5.35 16.40 -4.17
C GLY A 263 -4.04 16.50 -4.94
N SER A 264 -3.76 17.70 -5.44
CA SER A 264 -2.46 18.00 -6.05
C SER A 264 -1.37 18.08 -4.99
N PRO A 265 -0.09 17.90 -5.36
CA PRO A 265 1.01 18.07 -4.42
C PRO A 265 1.03 19.46 -3.77
N GLN A 266 1.32 19.45 -2.48
CA GLN A 266 1.56 20.60 -1.62
C GLN A 266 3.06 20.69 -1.30
N TYR A 267 3.54 21.91 -1.07
CA TYR A 267 4.96 22.20 -0.89
C TYR A 267 5.20 23.09 0.33
N SER A 268 6.32 22.87 0.99
CA SER A 268 6.71 23.61 2.19
C SER A 268 7.53 24.87 1.89
N ASP A 269 7.71 25.71 2.90
CA ASP A 269 8.70 26.80 2.89
C ASP A 269 10.12 26.29 2.60
N ALA A 270 10.48 25.15 3.18
CA ALA A 270 11.81 24.56 3.00
C ALA A 270 12.09 24.20 1.53
N PHE A 271 11.07 23.83 0.77
CA PHE A 271 11.20 23.60 -0.67
C PHE A 271 11.49 24.90 -1.43
N VAL A 272 10.78 25.98 -1.10
CA VAL A 272 11.02 27.32 -1.68
C VAL A 272 12.43 27.80 -1.34
N ASP A 273 12.82 27.73 -0.07
CA ASP A 273 14.15 28.15 0.41
C ASP A 273 15.25 27.39 -0.31
N TRP A 274 15.09 26.07 -0.45
CA TRP A 274 16.05 25.24 -1.17
C TRP A 274 16.18 25.65 -2.64
N LEU A 275 15.07 25.92 -3.34
CA LEU A 275 15.11 26.37 -4.74
C LEU A 275 15.87 27.69 -4.91
N VAL A 276 15.66 28.65 -4.00
CA VAL A 276 16.36 29.95 -4.03
C VAL A 276 17.84 29.79 -3.69
N ASP A 277 18.18 28.95 -2.70
CA ASP A 277 19.57 28.66 -2.33
C ASP A 277 20.33 27.93 -3.46
N GLN A 278 19.70 26.98 -4.15
CA GLN A 278 20.32 26.32 -5.31
C GLN A 278 20.60 27.31 -6.43
N ASP A 279 19.67 28.21 -6.71
CA ASP A 279 19.84 29.24 -7.75
C ASP A 279 20.89 30.29 -7.38
N THR A 280 21.01 30.62 -6.09
CA THR A 280 22.07 31.49 -5.56
C THR A 280 23.46 30.86 -5.74
N ARG A 281 23.56 29.54 -5.59
CA ARG A 281 24.81 28.78 -5.75
C ARG A 281 25.16 28.54 -7.21
N ASP A 282 24.17 28.27 -8.05
CA ASP A 282 24.31 28.07 -9.49
C ASP A 282 23.21 28.82 -10.25
N VAL A 283 23.58 29.93 -10.87
CA VAL A 283 22.68 30.78 -11.68
C VAL A 283 22.08 30.01 -12.87
N GLN A 284 22.72 28.93 -13.32
CA GLN A 284 22.23 28.07 -14.40
C GLN A 284 21.41 26.89 -13.87
N PHE A 285 21.17 26.78 -12.56
CA PHE A 285 20.53 25.63 -11.92
C PHE A 285 19.23 25.20 -12.61
N PHE A 286 18.29 26.14 -12.82
CA PHE A 286 17.00 25.84 -13.46
C PHE A 286 17.16 25.44 -14.93
N GLU A 287 18.03 26.11 -15.68
CA GLU A 287 18.29 25.79 -17.08
C GLU A 287 18.99 24.43 -17.23
N ASN A 288 19.92 24.10 -16.34
CA ASN A 288 20.60 22.82 -16.27
C ASN A 288 19.59 21.69 -15.96
N ALA A 289 18.72 21.89 -14.98
CA ALA A 289 17.66 20.94 -14.64
C ALA A 289 16.69 20.73 -15.81
N LYS A 290 16.30 21.81 -16.50
CA LYS A 290 15.43 21.77 -17.68
C LYS A 290 16.07 21.05 -18.85
N ALA A 291 17.33 21.35 -19.16
CA ALA A 291 18.09 20.67 -20.21
C ALA A 291 18.26 19.18 -19.90
N GLY A 292 18.57 18.84 -18.64
CA GLY A 292 18.65 17.46 -18.16
C GLY A 292 17.32 16.73 -18.34
N TYR A 293 16.21 17.34 -17.91
CA TYR A 293 14.89 16.72 -18.05
C TYR A 293 14.49 16.53 -19.52
N LEU A 294 14.74 17.51 -20.38
CA LEU A 294 14.52 17.36 -21.82
C LEU A 294 15.41 16.29 -22.46
N ALA A 295 16.63 16.08 -21.97
CA ALA A 295 17.51 15.02 -22.43
C ALA A 295 16.99 13.62 -22.04
N THR A 296 16.39 13.47 -20.84
CA THR A 296 15.71 12.21 -20.46
C THR A 296 14.48 11.90 -21.33
N ARG A 297 13.92 12.92 -21.99
CA ARG A 297 12.79 12.79 -22.93
C ARG A 297 13.19 12.40 -24.36
N ARG A 298 14.45 12.01 -24.63
CA ARG A 298 14.91 11.76 -26.01
C ARG A 298 14.12 10.65 -26.75
N ARG A 299 13.32 11.16 -27.71
CA ARG A 299 12.88 10.64 -29.01
C ARG A 299 12.10 9.32 -29.01
N ARG A 300 10.77 9.44 -28.95
CA ARG A 300 9.92 8.70 -29.90
C ARG A 300 10.09 9.29 -31.29
#